data_AF-A0A2V2NHE1-F1
#
_entry.id   AF-A0A2V2NHE1-F1
#
_cell.length_a   1.000
_cell.length_b   1.000
_cell.length_c   1.000
_cell.angle_alpha   90.00
_cell.angle_beta   90.00
_cell.angle_gamma   90.00
#
_symmetry.space_group_name_H-M   'P 1'
#
loop_
_entity.id
_entity.type
_entity.pdbx_description
1 polymer ?
#
loop_
_entity_poly.entity_id
_entity_poly.type
_entity_poly.pdbx_seq_one_letter_code
_entity_poly.pdbx_strand_id
1 'polypeptide(L)' 'MEIPYGNENICQFCGKPAIGIEILGCCKQVVCEEHASSFLKNLSPGEHLNADACYYVRYL' A
#
# COMPACT_ATOMS: atom_id res chain seq x y z
N MET A 1 9.91 -13.69 -11.93
CA MET A 1 10.80 -12.66 -11.38
C MET A 1 10.29 -12.36 -9.99
N GLU A 2 10.86 -13.01 -8.99
CA GLU A 2 10.46 -12.86 -7.59
C GLU A 2 11.25 -11.66 -7.04
N ILE A 3 10.59 -10.50 -6.96
CA ILE A 3 11.18 -9.32 -6.32
C ILE A 3 11.21 -9.62 -4.81
N PRO A 4 12.36 -9.50 -4.11
CA PRO A 4 12.45 -9.75 -2.68
C PRO A 4 11.64 -8.69 -1.95
N TYR A 5 10.37 -9.00 -1.70
CA TYR A 5 9.46 -8.15 -0.96
C TYR A 5 9.89 -8.15 0.50
N GLY A 6 10.59 -7.08 0.89
CA GLY A 6 10.71 -6.73 2.30
C GLY A 6 9.32 -6.71 2.92
N ASN A 7 9.21 -7.25 4.15
CA ASN A 7 7.98 -7.46 4.92
C ASN A 7 6.83 -6.52 4.52
N GLU A 8 5.95 -7.00 3.64
CA GLU A 8 4.76 -6.26 3.18
C GLU A 8 3.81 -5.90 4.31
N ASN A 9 4.03 -6.45 5.49
CA ASN A 9 3.23 -6.26 6.68
C ASN A 9 3.65 -5.04 7.51
N ILE A 10 4.71 -4.31 7.13
CA ILE A 10 5.28 -3.23 7.95
C ILE A 10 5.45 -1.95 7.14
N CYS A 11 4.98 -0.83 7.70
CA CYS A 11 5.08 0.48 7.09
C CYS A 11 6.53 0.91 6.93
N GLN A 12 6.90 1.27 5.70
CA GLN A 12 8.27 1.69 5.37
C GLN A 12 8.69 3.02 6.00
N PHE A 13 7.74 3.81 6.50
CA PHE A 13 8.00 5.12 7.11
C PHE A 13 8.22 5.06 8.63
N CYS A 14 7.46 4.21 9.33
CA CYS A 14 7.46 4.21 10.80
C CYS A 14 7.51 2.84 11.47
N GLY A 15 7.55 1.74 10.72
CA GLY A 15 7.65 0.40 11.29
C GLY A 15 6.35 -0.15 11.92
N LYS A 16 5.24 0.59 11.86
CA LYS A 16 3.92 0.12 12.32
C LYS A 16 3.33 -0.91 11.34
N PRO A 17 2.33 -1.72 11.75
CA PRO A 17 1.63 -2.61 10.84
C PRO A 17 1.10 -1.86 9.62
N ALA A 18 1.44 -2.36 8.44
CA ALA A 18 0.95 -1.83 7.19
C ALA A 18 -0.49 -2.29 6.95
N ILE A 19 -1.24 -1.43 6.27
CA ILE A 19 -2.64 -1.66 5.89
C ILE A 19 -2.78 -1.93 4.39
N GLY A 20 -1.72 -1.71 3.62
CA GLY A 20 -1.76 -1.83 2.18
C GLY A 20 -0.54 -1.27 1.48
N ILE A 21 -0.67 -1.23 0.16
CA ILE A 21 0.34 -0.80 -0.80
C ILE A 21 -0.22 0.34 -1.64
N GLU A 22 0.64 1.32 -1.93
CA GLU A 22 0.39 2.34 -2.95
C GLU A 22 1.50 2.27 -3.99
N ILE A 23 1.13 2.14 -5.25
CA ILE A 23 2.01 2.19 -6.40
C ILE A 23 1.68 3.48 -7.12
N LEU A 24 2.58 4.46 -7.08
CA LEU A 24 2.42 5.79 -7.66
C LEU A 24 3.37 5.92 -8.85
N GLY A 25 2.91 5.50 -10.03
CA GLY A 25 3.74 5.38 -11.22
C GLY A 25 4.80 4.27 -11.05
N CYS A 26 6.08 4.66 -11.01
CA CYS A 26 7.19 3.72 -10.81
C CYS A 26 7.53 3.45 -9.34
N CYS A 27 6.99 4.23 -8.42
CA CYS A 27 7.27 4.13 -6.99
C CYS A 27 6.27 3.21 -6.32
N LYS A 28 6.75 2.31 -5.46
CA LYS A 28 5.90 1.47 -4.61
C LYS A 28 6.21 1.72 -3.14
N GLN A 29 5.16 1.88 -2.34
CA GLN A 29 5.26 2.08 -0.90
C GLN A 29 4.27 1.19 -0.13
N VAL A 30 4.74 0.63 0.99
CA VAL A 30 3.96 -0.14 1.97
C VAL A 30 3.71 0.77 3.17
N VAL A 31 2.45 1.04 3.50
CA VAL A 31 2.05 2.13 4.40
C VAL A 31 1.08 1.66 5.48
N CYS A 32 1.18 2.26 6.68
CA CYS A 32 0.20 2.11 7.76
C CYS A 32 -0.93 3.14 7.64
N GLU A 33 -1.94 3.04 8.51
CA GLU A 33 -3.08 3.96 8.55
C GLU A 33 -2.67 5.44 8.65
N GLU A 34 -1.59 5.81 9.32
CA GLU A 34 -1.18 7.22 9.40
C GLU A 34 -0.57 7.73 8.08
N HIS A 35 0.24 6.89 7.42
CA HIS A 35 1.00 7.27 6.23
C HIS A 35 0.28 6.96 4.91
N ALA A 36 -0.81 6.22 4.93
CA ALA A 36 -1.61 5.94 3.73
C ALA A 36 -2.35 7.18 3.23
N SER A 37 -2.49 7.28 1.92
CA SER A 37 -3.35 8.27 1.28
C SER A 37 -4.81 8.02 1.58
N SER A 38 -5.64 9.05 1.37
CA SER A 38 -7.09 8.92 1.50
C SER A 38 -7.69 7.88 0.54
N PHE A 39 -7.06 7.63 -0.62
CA PHE A 39 -7.52 6.61 -1.56
C PHE A 39 -7.43 5.21 -0.93
N LEU A 40 -6.28 4.86 -0.37
CA LEU A 40 -6.07 3.56 0.27
C LEU A 40 -6.88 3.40 1.57
N LYS A 41 -7.09 4.49 2.33
CA LYS A 41 -7.92 4.48 3.55
C LYS A 41 -9.40 4.21 3.29
N ASN A 42 -9.91 4.68 2.16
CA ASN A 42 -11.31 4.56 1.80
C ASN A 42 -11.65 3.21 1.16
N LEU A 43 -10.66 2.35 0.90
CA LEU A 43 -10.87 0.99 0.43
C LEU A 43 -11.24 0.06 1.59
N SER A 44 -12.18 -0.83 1.34
CA SER A 44 -12.49 -1.92 2.26
C SER A 44 -11.33 -2.94 2.28
N PRO A 45 -11.18 -3.71 3.36
CA PRO A 45 -10.16 -4.76 3.42
C PRO A 45 -10.22 -5.72 2.23
N GLY A 46 -9.09 -5.95 1.57
CA GLY A 46 -8.98 -6.75 0.35
C GLY A 46 -9.35 -6.05 -0.96
N GLU A 47 -9.87 -4.81 -0.93
CA GLU A 47 -10.15 -4.05 -2.15
C GLU A 47 -8.89 -3.45 -2.77
N HIS A 48 -8.97 -3.20 -4.08
CA HIS A 48 -7.94 -2.48 -4.81
C HIS A 48 -8.56 -1.44 -5.74
N LEU A 49 -7.82 -0.35 -5.98
CA LEU A 49 -8.21 0.72 -6.87
C LEU A 49 -7.12 0.94 -7.93
N ASN A 50 -7.53 0.89 -9.19
CA ASN A 50 -6.72 1.33 -10.33
C ASN A 50 -7.15 2.74 -10.71
N ALA A 51 -6.23 3.70 -10.65
CA ALA A 51 -6.42 5.09 -11.03
C ALA A 51 -5.30 5.51 -12.00
N ASP A 52 -5.45 5.10 -13.26
CA ASP A 52 -4.48 5.33 -14.34
C ASP A 52 -3.06 4.87 -13.98
N ALA A 53 -2.16 5.81 -13.67
CA ALA A 53 -0.77 5.53 -13.32
C ALA A 53 -0.60 5.10 -11.84
N CYS A 54 -1.67 5.13 -11.05
CA CYS A 54 -1.65 4.80 -9.64
C CYS A 54 -2.45 3.53 -9.34
N TYR A 55 -1.93 2.69 -8.44
CA TYR A 55 -2.60 1.49 -7.96
C TYR A 55 -2.55 1.42 -6.44
N TYR A 56 -3.68 1.09 -5.83
CA TYR A 56 -3.83 1.00 -4.38
C TYR A 56 -4.37 -0.37 -4.02
N VAL A 57 -3.78 -1.03 -3.02
CA VAL A 57 -4.20 -2.35 -2.54
C VAL A 57 -4.36 -2.30 -1.03
N ARG A 58 -5.58 -2.49 -0.54
CA ARG A 58 -5.86 -2.64 0.89
C ARG A 58 -5.71 -4.12 1.25
N TYR A 59 -4.93 -4.41 2.30
CA TYR A 59 -4.82 -5.76 2.82
C TYR A 59 -6.12 -6.22 3.50
N LEU A 60 -6.23 -7.53 3.71
CA LEU A 60 -7.33 -8.15 4.46
C LEU A 60 -7.27 -7.81 5.96
#